data_AF-A0A354K5A3-F1
#
_entry.id   AF-A0A354K5A3-F1
#
_cell.length_a   1.000
_cell.length_b   1.000
_cell.length_c   1.000
_cell.angle_alpha   90.00
_cell.angle_beta   90.00
_cell.angle_gamma   90.00
#
_symmetry.space_group_name_H-M   'P 1'
#
loop_
_entity.id
_entity.type
_entity.pdbx_description
1 polymer ?
#
loop_
_entity_poly.entity_id
_entity_poly.type
_entity_poly.pdbx_seq_one_letter_code
_entity_poly.pdbx_strand_id
1 'polypeptide(L)'
;MKQKLCIICLCLLLLPVTVILCAFGWELRCKTRTYKDFERQLPAVQDAVFRIAAETENGSVHGYTAGASGAVFERHGDCYYALTALHVVDRADALHYYAVPADAPVYEKPEDMSFSAYDAQYYGALPVLRVEFADPQTDLAIVSFRYAGDLPAAGIKRDDVLNSTAIAVVSCDGTPHTPPAVTCGTVNGKRYWEFHVDDGRQDVRVFSHSAYVTYGSSGAAAFDSEMQLAGINIGGVTGLFGTFRSGVIVPAWSLRDIVRDWKNAGGAPDMAITSNEELMETVGENFLWDVVSAYVEADTEGIRASLRPIGYLAPADIEKLSEAEVHQSDEFIIAGYEENAGTLTVSFEMPAIIMAQSADNAVSLRITTYCTGTAEIPNAAAFDWNKVLGADLPLQEKLSYSHLVKNLRVCYEDTEADDLTALHWD
;
A
#
# COMPACT_ATOMS: atom_id res chain seq x y z
N MET A 1 -5.38 -43.49 50.02
CA MET A 1 -4.14 -43.07 49.35
C MET A 1 -4.03 -43.62 47.92
N LYS A 2 -4.19 -44.94 47.69
CA LYS A 2 -4.09 -45.56 46.34
C LYS A 2 -5.03 -44.99 45.28
N GLN A 3 -6.30 -44.73 45.59
CA GLN A 3 -7.26 -44.20 44.63
C GLN A 3 -6.93 -42.78 44.14
N LYS A 4 -6.44 -41.90 45.05
CA LYS A 4 -5.98 -40.55 44.68
C LYS A 4 -4.75 -40.61 43.76
N LEU A 5 -3.84 -41.56 44.01
CA LEU A 5 -2.66 -41.76 43.18
C LEU A 5 -3.04 -42.25 41.76
N CYS A 6 -3.99 -43.19 41.64
CA CYS A 6 -4.48 -43.63 40.32
C CYS A 6 -5.13 -42.50 39.52
N ILE A 7 -5.93 -41.64 40.15
CA ILE A 7 -6.56 -40.50 39.47
C ILE A 7 -5.49 -39.51 38.99
N ILE A 8 -4.50 -39.20 39.82
CA ILE A 8 -3.40 -38.30 39.43
C ILE A 8 -2.61 -38.89 38.26
N CYS A 9 -2.25 -40.18 38.30
CA CYS A 9 -1.55 -40.83 37.19
C CYS A 9 -2.36 -40.83 35.89
N LEU A 10 -3.68 -41.06 35.97
CA LEU A 10 -4.56 -41.00 34.80
C LEU A 10 -4.65 -39.59 34.22
N CYS A 11 -4.81 -38.56 35.07
CA CYS A 11 -4.82 -37.17 34.62
C CYS A 11 -3.49 -36.77 33.96
N LEU A 12 -2.36 -37.21 34.52
CA LEU A 12 -1.03 -36.96 33.94
C LEU A 12 -0.82 -37.68 32.60
N LEU A 13 -1.43 -38.85 32.39
CA LEU A 13 -1.41 -39.56 31.09
C LEU A 13 -2.33 -38.91 30.05
N LEU A 14 -3.47 -38.36 30.46
CA LEU A 14 -4.43 -37.75 29.55
C LEU A 14 -4.02 -36.35 29.10
N LEU A 15 -3.26 -35.62 29.92
CA LEU A 15 -2.86 -34.25 29.63
C LEU A 15 -2.03 -34.13 28.33
N PRO A 16 -0.96 -34.93 28.09
CA PRO A 16 -0.21 -34.90 26.84
C PRO A 16 -1.07 -35.23 25.62
N VAL A 17 -1.94 -36.24 25.73
CA VAL A 17 -2.86 -36.64 24.64
C VAL A 17 -3.80 -35.48 24.30
N THR A 18 -4.30 -34.79 25.31
CA THR A 18 -5.20 -33.64 25.12
C THR A 18 -4.47 -32.49 24.43
N VAL A 19 -3.25 -32.18 24.87
CA VAL A 19 -2.42 -31.13 24.26
C VAL A 19 -2.13 -31.45 22.78
N ILE A 20 -1.80 -32.70 22.47
CA ILE A 20 -1.57 -33.17 21.09
C ILE A 20 -2.85 -33.00 20.25
N LEU A 21 -3.99 -33.51 20.73
CA LEU A 21 -5.26 -33.41 20.01
C LEU A 21 -5.70 -31.95 19.79
N CYS A 22 -5.47 -31.07 20.76
CA CYS A 22 -5.75 -29.65 20.62
C CYS A 22 -4.87 -28.98 19.56
N ALA A 23 -3.57 -29.33 19.49
CA ALA A 23 -2.66 -28.78 18.47
C ALA A 23 -3.07 -29.21 17.05
N PHE A 24 -3.34 -30.51 16.85
CA PHE A 24 -3.83 -31.02 15.57
C PHE A 24 -5.22 -30.47 15.21
N GLY A 25 -6.11 -30.35 16.19
CA GLY A 25 -7.44 -29.77 15.99
C GLY A 25 -7.37 -28.29 15.60
N TRP A 26 -6.43 -27.52 16.16
CA TRP A 26 -6.17 -26.13 15.77
C TRP A 26 -5.68 -26.02 14.34
N GLU A 27 -4.67 -26.80 13.97
CA GLU A 27 -4.12 -26.81 12.61
C GLU A 27 -5.20 -27.20 11.58
N LEU A 28 -5.96 -28.27 11.85
CA LEU A 28 -7.06 -28.70 10.99
C LEU A 28 -8.10 -27.58 10.82
N ARG A 29 -8.44 -26.88 11.90
CA ARG A 29 -9.37 -25.74 11.85
C ARG A 29 -8.82 -24.58 11.03
N CYS A 30 -7.52 -24.35 11.01
CA CYS A 30 -6.91 -23.30 10.19
C CYS A 30 -6.87 -23.71 8.71
N LYS A 31 -6.58 -24.99 8.41
CA LYS A 31 -6.59 -25.56 7.06
C LYS A 31 -7.96 -25.54 6.39
N THR A 32 -9.03 -25.77 7.16
CA THR A 32 -10.39 -25.91 6.62
C THR A 32 -11.25 -24.66 6.77
N ARG A 33 -10.68 -23.55 7.26
CA ARG A 33 -11.44 -22.32 7.43
C ARG A 33 -11.74 -21.68 6.08
N THR A 34 -13.00 -21.29 5.89
CA THR A 34 -13.42 -20.46 4.76
C THR A 34 -14.29 -19.30 5.26
N TYR A 35 -14.34 -18.21 4.50
CA TYR A 35 -15.34 -17.16 4.67
C TYR A 35 -16.02 -16.91 3.32
N LYS A 36 -17.35 -16.81 3.33
CA LYS A 36 -18.17 -16.70 2.10
C LYS A 36 -17.82 -15.48 1.26
N ASP A 37 -17.45 -14.38 1.90
CA ASP A 37 -17.13 -13.14 1.18
C ASP A 37 -15.84 -13.27 0.35
N PHE A 38 -14.85 -14.04 0.85
CA PHE A 38 -13.64 -14.37 0.09
C PHE A 38 -13.93 -15.35 -1.04
N GLU A 39 -14.74 -16.39 -0.81
CA GLU A 39 -15.09 -17.36 -1.86
C GLU A 39 -15.68 -16.68 -3.11
N ARG A 40 -16.40 -15.57 -2.92
CA ARG A 40 -17.02 -14.81 -4.01
C ARG A 40 -16.06 -13.83 -4.69
N GLN A 41 -15.22 -13.14 -3.94
CA GLN A 41 -14.46 -11.96 -4.42
C GLN A 41 -13.00 -12.27 -4.76
N LEU A 42 -12.40 -13.24 -4.08
CA LEU A 42 -10.97 -13.55 -4.22
C LEU A 42 -10.54 -13.93 -5.64
N PRO A 43 -11.36 -14.62 -6.48
CA PRO A 43 -10.98 -14.91 -7.85
C PRO A 43 -10.60 -13.67 -8.69
N ALA A 44 -11.07 -12.47 -8.32
CA ALA A 44 -10.71 -11.24 -9.02
C ALA A 44 -9.28 -10.76 -8.77
N VAL A 45 -8.63 -11.21 -7.68
CA VAL A 45 -7.29 -10.77 -7.28
C VAL A 45 -6.30 -11.93 -7.09
N GLN A 46 -6.77 -13.18 -7.12
CA GLN A 46 -5.93 -14.36 -6.91
C GLN A 46 -4.79 -14.45 -7.93
N ASP A 47 -5.05 -14.08 -9.18
CA ASP A 47 -4.05 -14.10 -10.26
C ASP A 47 -3.00 -12.98 -10.14
N ALA A 48 -3.18 -12.03 -9.21
CA ALA A 48 -2.13 -11.06 -8.85
C ALA A 48 -0.97 -11.75 -8.11
N VAL A 49 -1.19 -12.97 -7.58
CA VAL A 49 -0.17 -13.74 -6.88
C VAL A 49 0.49 -14.72 -7.83
N PHE A 50 1.81 -14.68 -7.88
CA PHE A 50 2.63 -15.54 -8.72
C PHE A 50 3.72 -16.22 -7.90
N ARG A 51 4.30 -17.28 -8.46
CA ARG A 51 5.41 -18.00 -7.82
C ARG A 51 6.73 -17.39 -8.23
N ILE A 52 7.65 -17.26 -7.27
CA ILE A 52 9.04 -16.89 -7.50
C ILE A 52 9.88 -18.17 -7.42
N ALA A 53 10.56 -18.54 -8.49
CA ALA A 53 11.51 -19.65 -8.51
C ALA A 53 12.93 -19.11 -8.63
N ALA A 54 13.87 -19.66 -7.87
CA ALA A 54 15.28 -19.30 -7.95
C ALA A 54 16.05 -20.41 -8.65
N GLU A 55 16.85 -20.06 -9.65
CA GLU A 55 17.86 -20.95 -10.24
C GLU A 55 19.08 -20.97 -9.35
N THR A 56 19.57 -22.16 -9.01
CA THR A 56 20.74 -22.35 -8.15
C THR A 56 21.78 -23.24 -8.81
N GLU A 57 23.04 -23.01 -8.45
CA GLU A 57 24.16 -23.83 -8.89
C GLU A 57 24.98 -24.27 -7.66
N ASN A 58 25.11 -25.59 -7.48
CA ASN A 58 25.95 -26.15 -6.43
C ASN A 58 26.97 -27.11 -7.04
N GLY A 59 28.15 -26.58 -7.35
CA GLY A 59 29.19 -27.31 -8.07
C GLY A 59 28.82 -27.50 -9.54
N SER A 60 28.53 -28.74 -9.95
CA SER A 60 28.11 -29.07 -11.33
C SER A 60 26.61 -29.39 -11.45
N VAL A 61 25.83 -29.11 -10.40
CA VAL A 61 24.39 -29.39 -10.36
C VAL A 61 23.64 -28.08 -10.47
N HIS A 62 22.93 -27.91 -11.58
CA HIS A 62 21.93 -26.86 -11.77
C HIS A 62 20.58 -27.34 -11.23
N GLY A 63 19.90 -26.48 -10.48
CA GLY A 63 18.58 -26.78 -9.92
C GLY A 63 17.71 -25.54 -9.81
N TYR A 64 16.45 -25.78 -9.47
CA TYR A 64 15.45 -24.73 -9.26
C TYR A 64 14.77 -24.95 -7.91
N THR A 65 14.52 -23.87 -7.19
CA THR A 65 13.85 -23.97 -5.89
C THR A 65 12.38 -24.34 -6.06
N ALA A 66 11.84 -24.98 -5.02
CA ALA A 66 10.41 -25.27 -4.83
C ALA A 66 9.50 -24.05 -5.08
N GLY A 67 10.04 -22.86 -4.89
CA GLY A 67 9.39 -21.59 -5.13
C GLY A 67 8.86 -20.94 -3.85
N ALA A 68 8.65 -19.64 -3.96
CA ALA A 68 8.01 -18.78 -2.99
C ALA A 68 6.91 -17.98 -3.67
N SER A 69 6.33 -16.99 -3.01
CA SER A 69 5.25 -16.18 -3.56
C SER A 69 5.67 -14.73 -3.78
N GLY A 70 4.97 -14.04 -4.68
CA GLY A 70 5.00 -12.59 -4.85
C GLY A 70 3.62 -12.08 -5.25
N ALA A 71 3.34 -10.81 -4.99
CA ALA A 71 2.04 -10.19 -5.25
C ALA A 71 2.18 -8.91 -6.06
N VAL A 72 1.56 -8.87 -7.25
CA VAL A 72 1.53 -7.69 -8.11
C VAL A 72 0.71 -6.59 -7.43
N PHE A 73 1.30 -5.41 -7.29
CA PHE A 73 0.63 -4.21 -6.75
C PHE A 73 0.53 -3.08 -7.78
N GLU A 74 1.35 -3.11 -8.84
CA GLU A 74 1.39 -2.06 -9.85
C GLU A 74 1.81 -2.62 -11.21
N ARG A 75 1.31 -2.03 -12.31
CA ARG A 75 1.58 -2.45 -13.69
C ARG A 75 1.74 -1.24 -14.60
N HIS A 76 2.76 -1.30 -15.45
CA HIS A 76 3.07 -0.31 -16.49
C HIS A 76 3.27 -1.02 -17.83
N GLY A 77 2.21 -1.07 -18.66
CA GLY A 77 2.26 -1.80 -19.93
C GLY A 77 2.45 -3.30 -19.74
N ASP A 78 3.57 -3.85 -20.22
CA ASP A 78 3.98 -5.25 -20.03
C ASP A 78 4.89 -5.45 -18.80
N CYS A 79 5.22 -4.39 -18.06
CA CYS A 79 6.06 -4.43 -16.88
C CYS A 79 5.20 -4.49 -15.62
N TYR A 80 5.45 -5.49 -14.78
CA TYR A 80 4.75 -5.70 -13.52
C TYR A 80 5.67 -5.42 -12.35
N TYR A 81 5.14 -4.77 -11.31
CA TYR A 81 5.81 -4.54 -10.04
C TYR A 81 5.08 -5.28 -8.94
N ALA A 82 5.86 -5.97 -8.11
CA ALA A 82 5.35 -6.86 -7.09
C ALA A 82 6.09 -6.73 -5.78
N LEU A 83 5.38 -7.03 -4.69
CA LEU A 83 5.92 -7.16 -3.35
C LEU A 83 6.20 -8.63 -3.04
N THR A 84 7.31 -8.88 -2.36
CA THR A 84 7.66 -10.20 -1.82
C THR A 84 8.48 -10.04 -0.54
N ALA A 85 8.80 -11.16 0.11
CA ALA A 85 9.72 -11.16 1.25
C ALA A 85 11.18 -11.07 0.76
N LEU A 86 12.02 -10.26 1.40
CA LEU A 86 13.40 -10.05 0.97
C LEU A 86 14.22 -11.35 1.01
N HIS A 87 14.06 -12.17 2.05
CA HIS A 87 14.76 -13.47 2.13
C HIS A 87 14.42 -14.45 0.99
N VAL A 88 13.35 -14.21 0.23
CA VAL A 88 13.04 -14.98 -0.99
C VAL A 88 14.00 -14.62 -2.13
N VAL A 89 14.34 -13.34 -2.26
CA VAL A 89 15.08 -12.77 -3.39
C VAL A 89 16.49 -12.29 -3.06
N ASP A 90 16.97 -12.55 -1.84
CA ASP A 90 18.34 -12.28 -1.39
C ASP A 90 19.03 -13.58 -0.97
N ARG A 91 19.17 -14.50 -1.92
CA ARG A 91 19.84 -15.78 -1.70
C ARG A 91 21.23 -15.77 -2.31
N ALA A 92 22.24 -16.09 -1.51
CA ALA A 92 23.63 -16.16 -1.97
C ALA A 92 23.88 -17.28 -3.00
N ASP A 93 23.01 -18.29 -3.07
CA ASP A 93 23.11 -19.44 -3.99
C ASP A 93 22.29 -19.27 -5.27
N ALA A 94 21.57 -18.15 -5.44
CA ALA A 94 20.74 -17.91 -6.61
C ALA A 94 21.51 -17.21 -7.74
N LEU A 95 21.37 -17.74 -8.95
CA LEU A 95 21.88 -17.13 -10.19
C LEU A 95 20.86 -16.14 -10.77
N HIS A 96 19.60 -16.58 -10.86
CA HIS A 96 18.48 -15.80 -11.37
C HIS A 96 17.20 -16.14 -10.62
N TYR A 97 16.25 -15.21 -10.69
CA TYR A 97 14.88 -15.42 -10.23
C TYR A 97 13.93 -15.37 -11.42
N TYR A 98 12.90 -16.20 -11.38
CA TYR A 98 11.87 -16.28 -12.41
C TYR A 98 10.50 -16.06 -11.79
N ALA A 99 9.69 -15.22 -12.43
CA ALA A 99 8.27 -15.12 -12.13
C ALA A 99 7.52 -16.24 -12.86
N VAL A 100 6.68 -16.97 -12.14
CA VAL A 100 5.82 -18.02 -12.67
C VAL A 100 4.36 -17.61 -12.44
N PRO A 101 3.76 -16.87 -13.39
CA PRO A 101 2.35 -16.51 -13.36
C PRO A 101 1.42 -17.73 -13.24
N ALA A 102 0.19 -17.52 -12.75
CA ALA A 102 -0.79 -18.59 -12.58
C ALA A 102 -1.20 -19.27 -13.89
N ASP A 103 -1.14 -18.53 -15.00
CA ASP A 103 -1.42 -18.98 -16.36
C ASP A 103 -0.16 -19.48 -17.11
N ALA A 104 0.99 -19.57 -16.44
CA ALA A 104 2.20 -20.10 -17.04
C ALA A 104 1.96 -21.55 -17.54
N PRO A 105 2.37 -21.87 -18.78
CA PRO A 105 2.09 -23.18 -19.37
C PRO A 105 2.80 -24.29 -18.58
N VAL A 106 2.02 -25.23 -18.04
CA VAL A 106 2.58 -26.46 -17.45
C VAL A 106 2.89 -27.43 -18.58
N TYR A 107 4.16 -27.73 -18.81
CA TYR A 107 4.56 -28.72 -19.80
C TYR A 107 4.57 -30.13 -19.19
N GLU A 108 4.24 -31.13 -20.00
CA GLU A 108 4.56 -32.52 -19.64
C GLU A 108 6.02 -32.77 -20.04
N LYS A 109 6.84 -33.22 -19.08
CA LYS A 109 8.23 -33.61 -19.37
C LYS A 109 8.24 -34.75 -20.39
N PRO A 110 8.90 -34.60 -21.55
CA PRO A 110 9.09 -35.71 -22.49
C PRO A 110 9.78 -36.90 -21.81
N GLU A 111 9.40 -38.13 -22.17
CA GLU A 111 9.95 -39.35 -21.55
C GLU A 111 11.47 -39.46 -21.74
N ASP A 112 12.00 -38.95 -22.85
CA ASP A 112 13.39 -38.99 -23.27
C ASP A 112 14.25 -37.82 -22.75
N MET A 113 13.63 -36.82 -22.10
CA MET A 113 14.32 -35.65 -21.56
C MET A 113 14.70 -35.83 -20.09
N SER A 114 15.93 -35.45 -19.72
CA SER A 114 16.34 -35.41 -18.31
C SER A 114 15.61 -34.27 -17.57
N PHE A 115 15.40 -34.42 -16.26
CA PHE A 115 14.77 -33.36 -15.45
C PHE A 115 15.53 -32.03 -15.55
N SER A 116 16.87 -32.07 -15.51
CA SER A 116 17.70 -30.87 -15.63
C SER A 116 17.53 -30.16 -16.98
N ALA A 117 17.44 -30.90 -18.09
CA ALA A 117 17.21 -30.30 -19.40
C ALA A 117 15.80 -29.74 -19.53
N TYR A 118 14.81 -30.42 -18.95
CA TYR A 118 13.42 -29.96 -18.91
C TYR A 118 13.26 -28.68 -18.10
N ASP A 119 13.80 -28.64 -16.88
CA ASP A 119 13.71 -27.48 -16.00
C ASP A 119 14.41 -26.27 -16.65
N ALA A 120 15.59 -26.47 -17.23
CA ALA A 120 16.29 -25.40 -17.95
C ALA A 120 15.49 -24.82 -19.12
N GLN A 121 14.81 -25.68 -19.90
CA GLN A 121 13.94 -25.22 -20.98
C GLN A 121 12.69 -24.51 -20.45
N TYR A 122 12.07 -25.05 -19.40
CA TYR A 122 10.86 -24.49 -18.80
C TYR A 122 11.11 -23.12 -18.19
N TYR A 123 12.05 -23.01 -17.26
CA TYR A 123 12.36 -21.76 -16.58
C TYR A 123 13.01 -20.73 -17.51
N GLY A 124 13.80 -21.16 -18.51
CA GLY A 124 14.36 -20.26 -19.52
C GLY A 124 13.33 -19.57 -20.41
N ALA A 125 12.08 -20.05 -20.44
CA ALA A 125 10.97 -19.41 -21.14
C ALA A 125 10.14 -18.48 -20.25
N LEU A 126 10.38 -18.47 -18.93
CA LEU A 126 9.65 -17.65 -17.97
C LEU A 126 10.24 -16.24 -17.83
N PRO A 127 9.44 -15.25 -17.44
CA PRO A 127 9.94 -13.91 -17.14
C PRO A 127 11.02 -13.93 -16.08
N VAL A 128 12.17 -13.31 -16.38
CA VAL A 128 13.22 -13.05 -15.39
C VAL A 128 12.76 -11.93 -14.47
N LEU A 129 12.95 -12.15 -13.17
CA LEU A 129 12.57 -11.25 -12.10
C LEU A 129 13.79 -10.44 -11.65
N ARG A 130 13.62 -9.13 -11.54
CA ARG A 130 14.65 -8.18 -11.09
C ARG A 130 14.24 -7.61 -9.73
N VAL A 131 15.20 -7.52 -8.80
CA VAL A 131 15.00 -6.78 -7.56
C VAL A 131 15.19 -5.29 -7.84
N GLU A 132 14.15 -4.51 -7.62
CA GLU A 132 14.15 -3.05 -7.83
C GLU A 132 14.49 -2.31 -6.54
N PHE A 133 14.00 -2.81 -5.41
CA PHE A 133 14.20 -2.20 -4.10
C PHE A 133 14.13 -3.27 -3.02
N ALA A 134 14.87 -3.06 -1.93
CA ALA A 134 14.93 -3.99 -0.81
C ALA A 134 15.02 -3.20 0.49
N ASP A 135 14.22 -3.60 1.47
CA ASP A 135 14.29 -3.07 2.83
C ASP A 135 14.60 -4.21 3.82
N PRO A 136 15.86 -4.32 4.27
CA PRO A 136 16.27 -5.30 5.27
C PRO A 136 15.61 -5.13 6.63
N GLN A 137 15.04 -3.96 6.96
CA GLN A 137 14.38 -3.74 8.26
C GLN A 137 12.98 -4.35 8.31
N THR A 138 12.31 -4.43 7.17
CA THR A 138 10.95 -4.99 7.07
C THR A 138 10.92 -6.39 6.45
N ASP A 139 12.06 -6.89 5.96
CA ASP A 139 12.16 -8.12 5.16
C ASP A 139 11.23 -8.07 3.93
N LEU A 140 11.11 -6.90 3.31
CA LEU A 140 10.34 -6.67 2.10
C LEU A 140 11.25 -6.35 0.92
N ALA A 141 10.81 -6.75 -0.27
CA ALA A 141 11.43 -6.36 -1.53
C ALA A 141 10.36 -5.99 -2.57
N ILE A 142 10.69 -5.01 -3.40
CA ILE A 142 9.96 -4.71 -4.63
C ILE A 142 10.74 -5.32 -5.79
N VAL A 143 10.02 -6.07 -6.61
CA VAL A 143 10.56 -6.79 -7.75
C VAL A 143 9.79 -6.44 -9.01
N SER A 144 10.45 -6.56 -10.16
CA SER A 144 9.83 -6.34 -11.47
C SER A 144 10.05 -7.52 -12.41
N PHE A 145 9.13 -7.69 -13.35
CA PHE A 145 9.28 -8.62 -14.46
C PHE A 145 8.42 -8.18 -15.65
N ARG A 146 8.80 -8.61 -16.86
CA ARG A 146 8.02 -8.34 -18.08
C ARG A 146 7.18 -9.55 -18.45
N TYR A 147 5.88 -9.34 -18.63
CA TYR A 147 4.94 -10.39 -18.99
C TYR A 147 3.89 -9.88 -19.98
N ALA A 148 3.62 -10.67 -21.02
CA ALA A 148 2.67 -10.27 -22.06
C ALA A 148 1.20 -10.58 -21.69
N GLY A 149 0.97 -11.41 -20.69
CA GLY A 149 -0.37 -11.70 -20.18
C GLY A 149 -0.96 -10.53 -19.40
N ASP A 150 -2.17 -10.74 -18.87
CA ASP A 150 -2.96 -9.74 -18.15
C ASP A 150 -3.12 -10.18 -16.70
N LEU A 151 -2.21 -9.73 -15.83
CA LEU A 151 -2.30 -10.00 -14.40
C LEU A 151 -2.97 -8.81 -13.70
N PRO A 152 -3.91 -9.05 -12.77
CA PRO A 152 -4.48 -7.98 -11.97
C PRO A 152 -3.40 -7.41 -11.02
N ALA A 153 -3.52 -6.12 -10.71
CA ALA A 153 -2.75 -5.46 -9.67
C ALA A 153 -3.64 -5.29 -8.44
N ALA A 154 -3.15 -5.69 -7.27
CA ALA A 154 -3.89 -5.56 -6.03
C ALA A 154 -3.58 -4.23 -5.33
N GLY A 155 -4.61 -3.44 -5.05
CA GLY A 155 -4.47 -2.22 -4.28
C GLY A 155 -3.99 -2.49 -2.86
N ILE A 156 -3.08 -1.67 -2.35
CA ILE A 156 -2.60 -1.77 -0.96
C ILE A 156 -3.62 -1.10 -0.04
N LYS A 157 -3.99 -1.79 1.04
CA LYS A 157 -4.96 -1.26 2.02
C LYS A 157 -4.46 0.08 2.57
N ARG A 158 -5.35 1.09 2.67
CA ARG A 158 -5.01 2.42 3.21
C ARG A 158 -5.03 2.47 4.75
N ASP A 159 -5.97 1.77 5.35
CA ASP A 159 -6.17 1.83 6.81
C ASP A 159 -5.19 0.93 7.57
N ASP A 160 -4.75 1.37 8.74
CA ASP A 160 -3.80 0.64 9.60
C ASP A 160 -4.46 -0.41 10.50
N VAL A 161 -5.80 -0.47 10.49
CA VAL A 161 -6.55 -1.33 11.39
C VAL A 161 -6.59 -2.76 10.84
N LEU A 162 -5.66 -3.59 11.33
CA LEU A 162 -5.63 -5.03 11.03
C LEU A 162 -6.18 -5.90 12.17
N ASN A 163 -6.41 -5.35 13.36
CA ASN A 163 -6.79 -6.19 14.51
C ASN A 163 -8.19 -6.80 14.33
N SER A 164 -8.28 -8.12 14.47
CA SER A 164 -9.49 -8.90 14.22
C SER A 164 -10.00 -8.86 12.77
N THR A 165 -9.19 -8.34 11.84
CA THR A 165 -9.52 -8.33 10.41
C THR A 165 -9.48 -9.75 9.86
N ALA A 166 -10.56 -10.15 9.20
CA ALA A 166 -10.59 -11.39 8.43
C ALA A 166 -9.69 -11.22 7.21
N ILE A 167 -8.87 -12.23 6.93
CA ILE A 167 -7.95 -12.22 5.80
C ILE A 167 -8.02 -13.53 5.02
N ALA A 168 -7.73 -13.46 3.72
CA ALA A 168 -7.40 -14.58 2.87
C ALA A 168 -5.92 -14.49 2.49
N VAL A 169 -5.14 -15.53 2.81
CA VAL A 169 -3.76 -15.66 2.36
C VAL A 169 -3.74 -16.50 1.09
N VAL A 170 -3.19 -15.92 0.02
CA VAL A 170 -2.99 -16.58 -1.26
C VAL A 170 -1.50 -16.83 -1.42
N SER A 171 -1.11 -18.10 -1.43
CA SER A 171 0.30 -18.51 -1.46
C SER A 171 0.55 -19.58 -2.51
N CYS A 172 1.64 -19.45 -3.25
CA CYS A 172 2.20 -20.56 -4.00
C CYS A 172 2.88 -21.50 -3.00
N ASP A 173 2.40 -22.74 -2.89
CA ASP A 173 3.09 -23.72 -2.07
C ASP A 173 4.42 -24.14 -2.74
N GLY A 174 5.33 -24.74 -1.98
CA GLY A 174 6.61 -25.23 -2.53
C GLY A 174 6.48 -26.38 -3.54
N THR A 175 5.28 -26.78 -3.96
CA THR A 175 5.09 -27.86 -4.95
C THR A 175 5.06 -27.24 -6.34
N PRO A 176 6.01 -27.55 -7.25
CA PRO A 176 5.99 -27.00 -8.60
C PRO A 176 4.66 -27.28 -9.32
N HIS A 177 4.23 -26.34 -10.16
CA HIS A 177 3.03 -26.47 -11.02
C HIS A 177 1.68 -26.62 -10.30
N THR A 178 1.61 -26.33 -9.00
CA THR A 178 0.34 -26.22 -8.29
C THR A 178 -0.21 -24.79 -8.39
N PRO A 179 -1.53 -24.63 -8.53
CA PRO A 179 -2.16 -23.32 -8.43
C PRO A 179 -1.95 -22.72 -7.04
N PRO A 180 -2.01 -21.39 -6.87
CA PRO A 180 -1.94 -20.76 -5.56
C PRO A 180 -2.99 -21.34 -4.60
N ALA A 181 -2.53 -21.76 -3.42
CA ALA A 181 -3.38 -22.21 -2.34
C ALA A 181 -3.99 -21.00 -1.62
N VAL A 182 -5.27 -21.11 -1.27
CA VAL A 182 -6.01 -20.10 -0.52
C VAL A 182 -6.31 -20.62 0.87
N THR A 183 -5.94 -19.86 1.90
CA THR A 183 -6.33 -20.16 3.28
C THR A 183 -6.92 -18.92 3.95
N CYS A 184 -7.95 -19.11 4.77
CA CYS A 184 -8.62 -18.00 5.44
C CYS A 184 -8.29 -17.95 6.93
N GLY A 185 -8.25 -16.74 7.48
CA GLY A 185 -7.92 -16.54 8.89
C GLY A 185 -8.31 -15.18 9.41
N THR A 186 -7.85 -14.92 10.63
CA THR A 186 -8.01 -13.62 11.28
C THR A 186 -6.65 -13.20 11.79
N VAL A 187 -6.33 -11.92 11.65
CA VAL A 187 -5.16 -11.30 12.27
C VAL A 187 -5.38 -11.28 13.79
N ASN A 188 -4.41 -11.84 14.51
CA ASN A 188 -4.43 -11.99 15.95
C ASN A 188 -3.61 -10.88 16.61
N GLY A 189 -4.23 -10.16 17.54
CA GLY A 189 -3.54 -9.26 18.46
C GLY A 189 -3.74 -7.78 18.16
N LYS A 190 -3.80 -6.97 19.22
CA LYS A 190 -3.99 -5.51 19.15
C LYS A 190 -2.70 -4.73 18.90
N ARG A 191 -1.53 -5.39 18.97
CA ARG A 191 -0.21 -4.76 18.87
C ARG A 191 0.70 -5.61 18.00
N TYR A 192 1.57 -4.94 17.25
CA TYR A 192 2.67 -5.60 16.56
C TYR A 192 3.65 -6.18 17.58
N TRP A 193 4.46 -7.14 17.13
CA TRP A 193 5.58 -7.67 17.88
C TRP A 193 6.77 -7.87 16.94
N GLU A 194 7.95 -8.05 17.54
CA GLU A 194 9.23 -8.22 16.85
C GLU A 194 9.44 -9.70 16.53
N PHE A 195 9.49 -10.02 15.23
CA PHE A 195 9.71 -11.37 14.73
C PHE A 195 11.13 -11.50 14.19
N HIS A 196 11.85 -12.48 14.73
CA HIS A 196 13.17 -12.83 14.26
C HIS A 196 13.04 -13.75 13.04
N VAL A 197 13.56 -13.31 11.89
CA VAL A 197 13.68 -14.16 10.70
C VAL A 197 14.97 -14.96 10.84
N ASP A 198 14.94 -16.27 10.56
CA ASP A 198 16.08 -17.20 10.71
C ASP A 198 17.21 -16.98 9.66
N ASP A 199 17.40 -15.75 9.21
CA ASP A 199 18.43 -15.30 8.25
C ASP A 199 19.52 -14.43 8.91
N GLY A 200 19.42 -14.19 10.22
CA GLY A 200 20.37 -13.38 10.99
C GLY A 200 20.17 -11.87 10.87
N ARG A 201 19.03 -11.42 10.31
CA ARG A 201 18.68 -10.00 10.21
C ARG A 201 18.02 -9.47 11.50
N GLN A 202 17.71 -8.17 11.48
CA GLN A 202 17.02 -7.49 12.58
C GLN A 202 15.59 -7.99 12.73
N ASP A 203 15.03 -7.81 13.93
CA ASP A 203 13.66 -8.21 14.19
C ASP A 203 12.67 -7.32 13.41
N VAL A 204 11.72 -7.96 12.76
CA VAL A 204 10.72 -7.30 11.90
C VAL A 204 9.44 -7.05 12.68
N ARG A 205 8.83 -5.87 12.52
CA ARG A 205 7.52 -5.57 13.11
C ARG A 205 6.40 -6.24 12.32
N VAL A 206 5.70 -7.15 12.98
CA VAL A 206 4.70 -8.00 12.32
C VAL A 206 3.42 -8.14 13.12
N PHE A 207 2.38 -8.63 12.44
CA PHE A 207 1.21 -9.23 13.07
C PHE A 207 1.19 -10.74 12.87
N SER A 208 0.63 -11.45 13.85
CA SER A 208 0.35 -12.88 13.68
C SER A 208 -1.05 -13.08 13.11
N HIS A 209 -1.29 -14.18 12.39
CA HIS A 209 -2.63 -14.54 11.93
C HIS A 209 -2.89 -16.04 12.01
N SER A 210 -4.16 -16.42 11.83
CA SER A 210 -4.62 -17.81 11.88
C SER A 210 -4.89 -18.45 10.51
N ALA A 211 -4.68 -17.73 9.40
CA ALA A 211 -4.69 -18.34 8.08
C ALA A 211 -3.50 -19.31 7.96
N TYR A 212 -3.75 -20.54 7.52
CA TYR A 212 -2.74 -21.60 7.47
C TYR A 212 -1.68 -21.29 6.41
N VAL A 213 -0.40 -21.40 6.77
CA VAL A 213 0.72 -21.23 5.83
C VAL A 213 1.65 -22.43 5.90
N THR A 214 2.34 -22.68 4.79
CA THR A 214 3.27 -23.80 4.63
C THR A 214 4.63 -23.33 4.15
N TYR A 215 5.57 -24.26 3.99
CA TYR A 215 6.81 -23.98 3.30
C TYR A 215 6.53 -23.49 1.86
N GLY A 216 7.16 -22.37 1.47
CA GLY A 216 6.90 -21.67 0.21
C GLY A 216 5.91 -20.50 0.32
N SER A 217 5.18 -20.36 1.43
CA SER A 217 4.25 -19.24 1.64
C SER A 217 4.94 -17.89 1.95
N SER A 218 6.27 -17.82 2.00
CA SER A 218 6.97 -16.53 2.10
C SER A 218 6.73 -15.68 0.86
N GLY A 219 6.45 -14.39 1.07
CA GLY A 219 6.02 -13.45 0.03
C GLY A 219 4.55 -13.57 -0.37
N ALA A 220 3.76 -14.40 0.32
CA ALA A 220 2.34 -14.59 -0.01
C ALA A 220 1.51 -13.36 0.34
N ALA A 221 0.50 -13.07 -0.50
CA ALA A 221 -0.41 -11.95 -0.27
C ALA A 221 -1.43 -12.29 0.81
N ALA A 222 -1.64 -11.38 1.76
CA ALA A 222 -2.80 -11.40 2.65
C ALA A 222 -3.81 -10.33 2.18
N PHE A 223 -4.98 -10.76 1.73
CA PHE A 223 -6.08 -9.88 1.32
C PHE A 223 -7.11 -9.70 2.43
N ASP A 224 -7.65 -8.50 2.59
CA ASP A 224 -8.81 -8.25 3.46
C ASP A 224 -10.15 -8.48 2.74
N SER A 225 -11.26 -8.27 3.44
CA SER A 225 -12.61 -8.47 2.88
C SER A 225 -12.96 -7.58 1.68
N GLU A 226 -12.17 -6.53 1.42
CA GLU A 226 -12.31 -5.61 0.28
C GLU A 226 -11.35 -5.98 -0.87
N MET A 227 -10.66 -7.13 -0.75
CA MET A 227 -9.64 -7.61 -1.69
C MET A 227 -8.42 -6.69 -1.83
N GLN A 228 -8.14 -5.87 -0.81
CA GLN A 228 -6.92 -5.06 -0.75
C GLN A 228 -5.80 -5.84 -0.05
N LEU A 229 -4.55 -5.59 -0.45
CA LEU A 229 -3.36 -6.13 0.22
C LEU A 229 -3.27 -5.56 1.64
N ALA A 230 -3.59 -6.40 2.61
CA ALA A 230 -3.50 -6.14 4.04
C ALA A 230 -2.10 -6.44 4.59
N GLY A 231 -1.30 -7.25 3.88
CA GLY A 231 0.07 -7.56 4.25
C GLY A 231 0.75 -8.58 3.34
N ILE A 232 2.03 -8.80 3.56
CA ILE A 232 2.85 -9.86 2.95
C ILE A 232 3.26 -10.84 4.03
N ASN A 233 2.99 -12.13 3.83
CA ASN A 233 3.39 -13.18 4.76
C ASN A 233 4.89 -13.47 4.62
N ILE A 234 5.64 -13.33 5.70
CA ILE A 234 7.10 -13.56 5.72
C ILE A 234 7.49 -14.85 6.44
N GLY A 235 6.54 -15.53 7.09
CA GLY A 235 6.86 -16.77 7.79
C GLY A 235 5.71 -17.36 8.57
N GLY A 236 6.02 -18.35 9.39
CA GLY A 236 5.08 -19.01 10.26
C GLY A 236 5.73 -19.49 11.54
N VAL A 237 4.94 -19.54 12.61
CA VAL A 237 5.32 -20.07 13.90
C VAL A 237 4.77 -21.48 14.02
N THR A 238 5.63 -22.44 14.33
CA THR A 238 5.24 -23.81 14.66
C THR A 238 5.19 -24.03 16.17
N GLY A 239 4.24 -24.83 16.63
CA GLY A 239 4.12 -25.27 18.01
C GLY A 239 4.87 -26.57 18.28
N LEU A 240 4.46 -27.25 19.36
CA LEU A 240 4.92 -28.58 19.70
C LEU A 240 4.65 -29.55 18.53
N PHE A 241 5.59 -30.48 18.30
CA PHE A 241 5.51 -31.48 17.22
C PHE A 241 5.48 -30.90 15.79
N GLY A 242 5.93 -29.65 15.60
CA GLY A 242 5.97 -29.02 14.28
C GLY A 242 4.60 -28.62 13.74
N THR A 243 3.55 -28.67 14.56
CA THR A 243 2.19 -28.28 14.17
C THR A 243 2.10 -26.78 13.93
N PHE A 244 1.25 -26.37 13.00
CA PHE A 244 1.06 -24.95 12.72
C PHE A 244 0.44 -24.23 13.92
N ARG A 245 1.02 -23.09 14.31
CA ARG A 245 0.48 -22.22 15.37
C ARG A 245 -0.11 -20.94 14.80
N SER A 246 0.65 -20.20 14.00
CA SER A 246 0.22 -18.94 13.38
C SER A 246 1.10 -18.58 12.18
N GLY A 247 0.55 -17.86 11.21
CA GLY A 247 1.36 -17.17 10.19
C GLY A 247 1.79 -15.79 10.68
N VAL A 248 2.70 -15.17 9.93
CA VAL A 248 3.33 -13.89 10.28
C VAL A 248 3.32 -12.98 9.06
N ILE A 249 2.69 -11.82 9.20
CA ILE A 249 2.56 -10.83 8.11
C ILE A 249 3.22 -9.51 8.46
N VAL A 250 3.89 -8.94 7.46
CA VAL A 250 4.26 -7.53 7.43
C VAL A 250 3.04 -6.74 6.99
N PRO A 251 2.58 -5.75 7.77
CA PRO A 251 1.30 -5.07 7.55
C PRO A 251 1.32 -4.03 6.43
N ALA A 252 0.13 -3.66 5.95
CA ALA A 252 -0.08 -2.70 4.86
C ALA A 252 0.66 -1.37 5.01
N TRP A 253 0.80 -0.81 6.22
CA TRP A 253 1.56 0.44 6.40
C TRP A 253 3.02 0.30 6.00
N SER A 254 3.68 -0.81 6.34
CA SER A 254 5.05 -1.08 5.92
C SER A 254 5.14 -1.29 4.41
N LEU A 255 4.10 -1.88 3.79
CA LEU A 255 4.03 -2.02 2.33
C LEU A 255 3.95 -0.65 1.65
N ARG A 256 3.15 0.29 2.19
CA ARG A 256 3.05 1.65 1.66
C ARG A 256 4.36 2.42 1.85
N ASP A 257 5.03 2.26 3.00
CA ASP A 257 6.32 2.88 3.26
C ASP A 257 7.39 2.41 2.25
N ILE A 258 7.56 1.11 2.01
CA ILE A 258 8.55 0.63 1.04
C ILE A 258 8.22 1.06 -0.40
N VAL A 259 6.93 1.10 -0.78
CA VAL A 259 6.52 1.56 -2.10
C VAL A 259 6.79 3.06 -2.27
N ARG A 260 6.52 3.87 -1.24
CA ARG A 260 6.85 5.30 -1.23
C ARG A 260 8.36 5.51 -1.36
N ASP A 261 9.15 4.84 -0.54
CA ASP A 261 10.61 4.98 -0.51
C ASP A 261 11.24 4.56 -1.85
N TRP A 262 10.73 3.49 -2.46
CA TRP A 262 11.13 3.08 -3.81
C TRP A 262 10.81 4.13 -4.86
N LYS A 263 9.60 4.68 -4.87
CA LYS A 263 9.21 5.76 -5.81
C LYS A 263 10.13 6.98 -5.64
N ASN A 264 10.40 7.37 -4.40
CA ASN A 264 11.33 8.47 -4.09
C ASN A 264 12.78 8.21 -4.56
N ALA A 265 13.20 6.95 -4.61
CA ALA A 265 14.51 6.55 -5.10
C ALA A 265 14.60 6.50 -6.65
N GLY A 266 13.59 6.96 -7.37
CA GLY A 266 13.50 6.85 -8.83
C GLY A 266 12.99 5.50 -9.31
N GLY A 267 12.20 4.81 -8.48
CA GLY A 267 11.56 3.54 -8.77
C GLY A 267 10.41 3.64 -9.78
N ALA A 268 10.27 2.59 -10.59
CA ALA A 268 9.57 2.53 -11.88
C ALA A 268 10.16 3.53 -12.90
N PRO A 269 10.35 3.17 -14.19
CA PRO A 269 10.49 4.21 -15.20
C PRO A 269 9.25 5.08 -15.04
N ASP A 270 9.50 6.39 -14.96
CA ASP A 270 8.55 7.47 -14.71
C ASP A 270 7.11 7.05 -15.01
N MET A 271 6.15 7.42 -14.14
CA MET A 271 4.79 7.65 -14.63
C MET A 271 4.93 8.52 -15.88
N ALA A 272 4.97 7.88 -17.04
CA ALA A 272 4.74 8.52 -18.30
C ALA A 272 3.26 8.81 -18.16
N ILE A 273 2.94 9.92 -17.51
CA ILE A 273 1.59 10.46 -17.37
C ILE A 273 0.95 10.27 -18.74
N THR A 274 0.14 9.22 -18.85
CA THR A 274 -0.23 8.68 -20.16
C THR A 274 -1.42 9.45 -20.72
N SER A 275 -2.05 10.24 -19.85
CA SER A 275 -3.19 11.07 -20.13
C SER A 275 -3.16 12.35 -19.28
N ASN A 276 -3.81 13.40 -19.78
CA ASN A 276 -4.00 14.63 -19.02
C ASN A 276 -4.88 14.41 -17.77
N GLU A 277 -5.72 13.38 -17.75
CA GLU A 277 -6.58 13.05 -16.61
C GLU A 277 -5.76 12.59 -15.41
N GLU A 278 -4.84 11.65 -15.62
CA GLU A 278 -3.89 11.15 -14.61
C GLU A 278 -2.95 12.28 -14.12
N LEU A 279 -2.55 13.18 -15.03
CA LEU A 279 -1.81 14.39 -14.66
C LEU A 279 -2.61 15.25 -13.69
N MET A 280 -3.89 15.48 -13.97
CA MET A 280 -4.73 16.40 -13.21
C MET A 280 -5.12 15.88 -11.84
N GLU A 281 -5.36 14.58 -11.70
CA GLU A 281 -5.54 13.97 -10.39
C GLU A 281 -4.26 14.18 -9.55
N THR A 282 -3.10 13.85 -10.11
CA THR A 282 -1.82 13.93 -9.38
C THR A 282 -1.40 15.38 -9.08
N VAL A 283 -1.50 16.28 -10.06
CA VAL A 283 -1.16 17.71 -9.91
C VAL A 283 -2.18 18.43 -9.04
N GLY A 284 -3.44 18.03 -9.10
CA GLY A 284 -4.51 18.56 -8.26
C GLY A 284 -4.22 18.34 -6.79
N GLU A 285 -4.14 17.08 -6.37
CA GLU A 285 -3.91 16.70 -4.98
C GLU A 285 -2.53 17.13 -4.49
N ASN A 286 -1.49 16.91 -5.30
CA ASN A 286 -0.11 17.02 -4.85
C ASN A 286 0.58 18.30 -5.31
N PHE A 287 -0.11 19.32 -5.82
CA PHE A 287 0.53 20.61 -6.11
C PHE A 287 -0.43 21.79 -6.07
N LEU A 288 -1.54 21.72 -6.81
CA LEU A 288 -2.48 22.83 -6.89
C LEU A 288 -3.11 23.13 -5.52
N TRP A 289 -3.36 22.12 -4.69
CA TRP A 289 -3.76 22.32 -3.30
C TRP A 289 -2.91 23.36 -2.57
N ASP A 290 -1.58 23.16 -2.55
CA ASP A 290 -0.67 24.02 -1.79
C ASP A 290 -0.56 25.40 -2.41
N VAL A 291 -0.54 25.48 -3.74
CA VAL A 291 -0.47 26.76 -4.46
C VAL A 291 -1.75 27.57 -4.26
N VAL A 292 -2.92 26.93 -4.32
CA VAL A 292 -4.22 27.58 -4.10
C VAL A 292 -4.38 27.97 -2.64
N SER A 293 -3.98 27.12 -1.70
CA SER A 293 -4.03 27.44 -0.27
C SER A 293 -3.17 28.66 0.04
N ALA A 294 -1.91 28.68 -0.41
CA ALA A 294 -1.03 29.83 -0.25
C ALA A 294 -1.57 31.11 -0.92
N TYR A 295 -2.27 30.99 -2.05
CA TYR A 295 -2.97 32.13 -2.67
C TYR A 295 -4.11 32.63 -1.79
N VAL A 296 -4.96 31.73 -1.28
CA VAL A 296 -6.11 32.07 -0.42
C VAL A 296 -5.65 32.75 0.86
N GLU A 297 -4.58 32.26 1.50
CA GLU A 297 -3.99 32.87 2.70
C GLU A 297 -3.48 34.30 2.45
N ALA A 298 -3.01 34.58 1.23
CA ALA A 298 -2.57 35.91 0.84
C ALA A 298 -3.72 36.84 0.39
N ASP A 299 -4.86 36.31 -0.05
CA ASP A 299 -5.98 37.08 -0.61
C ASP A 299 -6.96 37.60 0.46
N THR A 300 -6.42 38.34 1.43
CA THR A 300 -7.19 38.95 2.51
C THR A 300 -8.25 39.94 2.02
N GLU A 301 -8.08 40.57 0.85
CA GLU A 301 -9.09 41.46 0.28
C GLU A 301 -10.25 40.67 -0.33
N GLY A 302 -9.98 39.57 -1.05
CA GLY A 302 -11.01 38.66 -1.55
C GLY A 302 -11.86 38.08 -0.41
N ILE A 303 -11.21 37.63 0.66
CA ILE A 303 -11.88 37.16 1.88
C ILE A 303 -12.74 38.28 2.50
N ARG A 304 -12.22 39.50 2.68
CA ARG A 304 -13.03 40.62 3.21
C ARG A 304 -14.21 40.93 2.29
N ALA A 305 -14.03 40.89 0.99
CA ALA A 305 -15.09 41.12 0.02
C ALA A 305 -16.22 40.08 0.11
N SER A 306 -15.91 38.80 0.35
CA SER A 306 -16.92 37.74 0.52
C SER A 306 -17.66 37.82 1.85
N LEU A 307 -17.04 38.38 2.90
CA LEU A 307 -17.67 38.57 4.21
C LEU A 307 -18.58 39.81 4.28
N ARG A 308 -18.31 40.88 3.51
CA ARG A 308 -19.08 42.14 3.55
C ARG A 308 -20.62 41.96 3.39
N PRO A 309 -21.13 41.04 2.56
CA PRO A 309 -22.57 40.77 2.46
C PRO A 309 -23.19 40.08 3.70
N ILE A 310 -22.38 39.52 4.60
CA ILE A 310 -22.86 38.77 5.78
C ILE A 310 -23.34 39.75 6.85
N GLY A 311 -24.65 39.95 6.92
CA GLY A 311 -25.26 41.05 7.68
C GLY A 311 -25.13 41.00 9.21
N TYR A 312 -24.66 39.89 9.80
CA TYR A 312 -24.45 39.78 11.25
C TYR A 312 -23.01 40.09 11.70
N LEU A 313 -22.07 40.23 10.76
CA LEU A 313 -20.70 40.66 11.06
C LEU A 313 -20.63 42.19 11.04
N ALA A 314 -19.87 42.77 11.97
CA ALA A 314 -19.64 44.20 11.96
C ALA A 314 -18.68 44.59 10.82
N PRO A 315 -19.03 45.52 9.92
CA PRO A 315 -18.15 45.93 8.83
C PRO A 315 -16.77 46.42 9.30
N ALA A 316 -16.72 47.08 10.45
CA ALA A 316 -15.47 47.58 11.03
C ALA A 316 -14.54 46.45 11.49
N ASP A 317 -15.07 45.28 11.82
CA ASP A 317 -14.27 44.12 12.24
C ASP A 317 -13.74 43.34 11.04
N ILE A 318 -14.55 43.22 9.97
CA ILE A 318 -14.11 42.67 8.68
C ILE A 318 -12.89 43.44 8.15
N GLU A 319 -12.92 44.77 8.20
CA GLU A 319 -11.80 45.59 7.67
C GLU A 319 -10.51 45.53 8.51
N LYS A 320 -10.54 44.94 9.71
CA LYS A 320 -9.33 44.74 10.53
C LYS A 320 -8.59 43.44 10.16
N LEU A 321 -9.23 42.52 9.43
CA LEU A 321 -8.61 41.26 9.04
C LEU A 321 -7.38 41.52 8.17
N SER A 322 -6.25 40.97 8.58
CA SER A 322 -4.95 41.18 7.94
C SER A 322 -4.17 39.90 7.69
N GLU A 323 -4.59 38.79 8.30
CA GLU A 323 -3.95 37.48 8.17
C GLU A 323 -5.03 36.42 7.95
N ALA A 324 -4.70 35.39 7.18
CA ALA A 324 -5.55 34.23 6.94
C ALA A 324 -4.69 32.96 6.85
N GLU A 325 -5.21 31.86 7.37
CA GLU A 325 -4.60 30.53 7.31
C GLU A 325 -5.67 29.50 6.89
N VAL A 326 -5.36 28.64 5.92
CA VAL A 326 -6.24 27.53 5.54
C VAL A 326 -5.99 26.39 6.53
N HIS A 327 -6.87 26.27 7.52
CA HIS A 327 -6.66 25.35 8.65
C HIS A 327 -7.13 23.92 8.36
N GLN A 328 -8.18 23.78 7.55
CA GLN A 328 -8.69 22.49 7.11
C GLN A 328 -9.37 22.67 5.76
N SER A 329 -9.17 21.71 4.88
CA SER A 329 -10.05 21.50 3.75
C SER A 329 -10.17 19.99 3.55
N ASP A 330 -11.40 19.54 3.30
CA ASP A 330 -11.72 18.11 3.31
C ASP A 330 -11.28 17.42 2.01
N GLU A 331 -11.16 18.19 0.92
CA GLU A 331 -10.82 17.68 -0.42
C GLU A 331 -10.41 18.82 -1.37
N PHE A 332 -9.57 18.51 -2.37
CA PHE A 332 -9.33 19.35 -3.54
C PHE A 332 -9.86 18.66 -4.78
N ILE A 333 -10.88 19.25 -5.41
CA ILE A 333 -11.61 18.62 -6.50
C ILE A 333 -11.25 19.32 -7.81
N ILE A 334 -10.83 18.55 -8.81
CA ILE A 334 -10.68 19.04 -10.19
C ILE A 334 -12.04 18.95 -10.88
N ALA A 335 -12.73 20.08 -11.00
CA ALA A 335 -14.05 20.17 -11.62
C ALA A 335 -13.99 20.01 -13.16
N GLY A 336 -12.83 20.29 -13.77
CA GLY A 336 -12.59 20.06 -15.19
C GLY A 336 -11.27 20.63 -15.66
N TYR A 337 -10.87 20.29 -16.89
CA TYR A 337 -9.69 20.87 -17.52
C TYR A 337 -9.87 20.98 -19.04
N GLU A 338 -9.17 21.95 -19.64
CA GLU A 338 -9.09 22.15 -21.08
C GLU A 338 -7.64 22.41 -21.48
N GLU A 339 -7.17 21.76 -22.55
CA GLU A 339 -5.86 22.03 -23.12
C GLU A 339 -6.01 22.88 -24.39
N ASN A 340 -5.38 24.05 -24.40
CA ASN A 340 -5.35 24.95 -25.56
C ASN A 340 -3.93 25.45 -25.82
N ALA A 341 -3.41 25.14 -27.00
CA ALA A 341 -2.08 25.57 -27.46
C ALA A 341 -0.93 25.23 -26.47
N GLY A 342 -1.02 24.08 -25.80
CA GLY A 342 -0.04 23.63 -24.82
C GLY A 342 -0.17 24.29 -23.44
N THR A 343 -1.18 25.13 -23.21
CA THR A 343 -1.58 25.61 -21.89
C THR A 343 -2.72 24.76 -21.38
N LEU A 344 -2.58 24.24 -20.17
CA LEU A 344 -3.61 23.49 -19.49
C LEU A 344 -4.36 24.42 -18.55
N THR A 345 -5.65 24.64 -18.80
CA THR A 345 -6.53 25.41 -17.93
C THR A 345 -7.32 24.44 -17.07
N VAL A 346 -7.22 24.60 -15.76
CA VAL A 346 -7.81 23.70 -14.76
C VAL A 346 -8.87 24.48 -13.98
N SER A 347 -10.06 23.92 -13.88
CA SER A 347 -11.13 24.39 -13.00
C SER A 347 -11.15 23.53 -11.73
N PHE A 348 -11.22 24.16 -10.56
CA PHE A 348 -11.15 23.46 -9.28
C PHE A 348 -12.18 23.95 -8.27
N GLU A 349 -12.42 23.11 -7.28
CA GLU A 349 -13.26 23.34 -6.12
C GLU A 349 -12.52 22.89 -4.85
N MET A 350 -12.53 23.73 -3.82
CA MET A 350 -11.82 23.50 -2.56
C MET A 350 -12.70 23.97 -1.38
N PRO A 351 -13.53 23.10 -0.80
CA PRO A 351 -14.22 23.40 0.46
C PRO A 351 -13.19 23.67 1.56
N ALA A 352 -13.21 24.87 2.16
CA ALA A 352 -12.16 25.31 3.07
C ALA A 352 -12.71 25.92 4.37
N ILE A 353 -11.99 25.66 5.45
CA ILE A 353 -12.08 26.36 6.73
C ILE A 353 -10.87 27.28 6.83
N ILE A 354 -11.13 28.58 6.76
CA ILE A 354 -10.12 29.63 6.82
C ILE A 354 -10.20 30.29 8.20
N MET A 355 -9.07 30.40 8.87
CA MET A 355 -8.93 31.18 10.10
C MET A 355 -8.41 32.56 9.71
N ALA A 356 -9.22 33.61 9.90
CA ALA A 356 -8.83 34.98 9.58
C ALA A 356 -8.78 35.83 10.85
N GLN A 357 -7.71 36.62 11.00
CA GLN A 357 -7.49 37.42 12.20
C GLN A 357 -6.96 38.82 11.89
N SER A 358 -7.22 39.74 12.81
CA SER A 358 -6.55 41.05 12.82
C SER A 358 -5.16 40.94 13.43
N ALA A 359 -4.24 41.81 13.02
CA ALA A 359 -2.84 41.81 13.51
C ALA A 359 -2.70 41.99 15.04
N ASP A 360 -3.71 42.56 15.70
CA ASP A 360 -3.77 42.74 17.14
C ASP A 360 -4.59 41.64 17.86
N ASN A 361 -5.04 40.62 17.13
CA ASN A 361 -5.93 39.54 17.58
C ASN A 361 -7.26 40.03 18.19
N ALA A 362 -7.66 41.28 17.94
CA ALA A 362 -8.92 41.83 18.41
C ALA A 362 -10.14 41.29 17.66
N VAL A 363 -9.94 40.70 16.48
CA VAL A 363 -10.95 40.03 15.68
C VAL A 363 -10.38 38.69 15.23
N SER A 364 -11.12 37.61 15.47
CA SER A 364 -10.79 36.27 14.98
C SER A 364 -12.05 35.61 14.44
N LEU A 365 -12.03 35.23 13.16
CA LEU A 365 -13.14 34.59 12.47
C LEU A 365 -12.73 33.20 11.99
N ARG A 366 -13.63 32.23 12.18
CA ARG A 366 -13.59 30.95 11.47
C ARG A 366 -14.54 31.04 10.30
N ILE A 367 -14.01 30.99 9.09
CA ILE A 367 -14.75 31.15 7.84
C ILE A 367 -14.90 29.78 7.21
N THR A 368 -16.13 29.37 6.92
CA THR A 368 -16.43 28.17 6.15
C THR A 368 -16.87 28.61 4.76
N THR A 369 -16.22 28.15 3.71
CA THR A 369 -16.50 28.61 2.34
C THR A 369 -16.13 27.55 1.30
N TYR A 370 -16.67 27.70 0.10
CA TYR A 370 -16.30 26.91 -1.06
C TYR A 370 -15.42 27.75 -1.99
N CYS A 371 -14.13 27.44 -2.07
CA CYS A 371 -13.21 28.14 -2.96
C CYS A 371 -13.30 27.52 -4.36
N THR A 372 -13.90 28.22 -5.31
CA THR A 372 -13.98 27.80 -6.72
C THR A 372 -12.99 28.61 -7.55
N GLY A 373 -12.43 28.04 -8.61
CA GLY A 373 -11.43 28.80 -9.34
C GLY A 373 -10.93 28.19 -10.63
N THR A 374 -10.02 28.93 -11.26
CA THR A 374 -9.30 28.50 -12.45
C THR A 374 -7.81 28.78 -12.31
N ALA A 375 -6.99 27.87 -12.85
CA ALA A 375 -5.54 27.95 -12.87
C ALA A 375 -5.02 27.57 -14.26
N GLU A 376 -4.01 28.28 -14.77
CA GLU A 376 -3.37 27.94 -16.05
C GLU A 376 -1.96 27.38 -15.81
N ILE A 377 -1.62 26.28 -16.46
CA ILE A 377 -0.29 25.65 -16.39
C ILE A 377 0.27 25.60 -17.83
N PRO A 378 1.11 26.58 -18.22
CA PRO A 378 1.72 26.59 -19.54
C PRO A 378 2.74 25.47 -19.72
N ASN A 379 2.71 24.81 -20.88
CA ASN A 379 3.62 23.72 -21.25
C ASN A 379 3.64 22.57 -20.22
N ALA A 380 2.47 22.22 -19.65
CA ALA A 380 2.36 21.18 -18.63
C ALA A 380 3.04 19.86 -19.04
N ALA A 381 2.91 19.45 -20.31
CA ALA A 381 3.51 18.22 -20.83
C ALA A 381 5.05 18.25 -20.95
N ALA A 382 5.67 19.43 -20.92
CA ALA A 382 7.13 19.57 -21.02
C ALA A 382 7.83 19.59 -19.64
N PHE A 383 7.04 19.60 -18.57
CA PHE A 383 7.56 19.74 -17.22
C PHE A 383 7.81 18.37 -16.57
N ASP A 384 8.91 18.27 -15.82
CA ASP A 384 9.27 17.09 -15.04
C ASP A 384 8.51 17.11 -13.71
N TRP A 385 7.25 16.65 -13.74
CA TRP A 385 6.34 16.68 -12.60
C TRP A 385 6.84 15.86 -11.39
N ASN A 386 7.71 14.87 -11.61
CA ASN A 386 8.30 14.09 -10.53
C ASN A 386 9.16 14.95 -9.59
N LYS A 387 9.72 16.06 -10.08
CA LYS A 387 10.44 17.03 -9.24
C LYS A 387 9.54 17.93 -8.39
N VAL A 388 8.25 18.01 -8.71
CA VAL A 388 7.31 18.93 -8.08
C VAL A 388 6.29 18.19 -7.21
N LEU A 389 5.93 16.97 -7.59
CA LEU A 389 4.91 16.14 -6.93
C LEU A 389 5.50 15.15 -5.93
N GLY A 390 6.81 15.18 -5.66
CA GLY A 390 7.42 14.29 -4.67
C GLY A 390 6.81 14.50 -3.28
N ALA A 391 6.29 13.43 -2.69
CA ALA A 391 5.54 13.48 -1.43
C ALA A 391 6.34 14.05 -0.23
N ASP A 392 7.67 14.02 -0.29
CA ASP A 392 8.57 14.51 0.75
C ASP A 392 9.17 15.90 0.47
N LEU A 393 8.75 16.57 -0.61
CA LEU A 393 9.19 17.95 -0.87
C LEU A 393 8.65 18.86 0.24
N PRO A 394 9.53 19.56 0.99
CA PRO A 394 9.08 20.54 1.97
C PRO A 394 8.17 21.58 1.30
N LEU A 395 7.10 21.99 1.99
CA LEU A 395 6.11 22.94 1.45
C LEU A 395 6.78 24.19 0.82
N GLN A 396 7.83 24.73 1.43
CA GLN A 396 8.56 25.88 0.87
C GLN A 396 9.21 25.59 -0.48
N GLU A 397 9.78 24.39 -0.66
CA GLU A 397 10.40 23.99 -1.92
C GLU A 397 9.33 23.75 -2.99
N LYS A 398 8.21 23.14 -2.61
CA LYS A 398 7.05 22.97 -3.49
C LYS A 398 6.46 24.31 -3.95
N LEU A 399 6.29 25.26 -3.04
CA LEU A 399 5.82 26.62 -3.34
C LEU A 399 6.82 27.42 -4.19
N SER A 400 8.11 27.04 -4.24
CA SER A 400 9.07 27.65 -5.17
C SER A 400 8.69 27.41 -6.64
N TYR A 401 7.91 26.35 -6.91
CA TYR A 401 7.36 26.03 -8.22
C TYR A 401 6.00 26.70 -8.51
N SER A 402 5.42 27.47 -7.57
CA SER A 402 4.14 28.19 -7.79
C SER A 402 4.15 29.07 -9.05
N HIS A 403 5.32 29.51 -9.51
CA HIS A 403 5.50 30.24 -10.75
C HIS A 403 5.05 29.48 -12.02
N LEU A 404 4.90 28.16 -11.95
CA LEU A 404 4.34 27.32 -13.02
C LEU A 404 2.83 27.55 -13.20
N VAL A 405 2.14 27.96 -12.14
CA VAL A 405 0.72 28.31 -12.18
C VAL A 405 0.58 29.78 -12.54
N LYS A 406 -0.17 30.06 -13.60
CA LYS A 406 -0.47 31.39 -14.12
C LYS A 406 -1.96 31.67 -14.02
N ASN A 407 -2.30 32.96 -14.01
CA ASN A 407 -3.67 33.44 -14.08
C ASN A 407 -4.62 32.78 -13.05
N LEU A 408 -4.08 32.42 -11.88
CA LEU A 408 -4.85 31.83 -10.79
C LEU A 408 -5.94 32.82 -10.34
N ARG A 409 -7.18 32.35 -10.34
CA ARG A 409 -8.35 33.10 -9.87
C ARG A 409 -9.13 32.23 -8.90
N VAL A 410 -9.45 32.78 -7.74
CA VAL A 410 -10.28 32.14 -6.73
C VAL A 410 -11.51 33.01 -6.48
N CYS A 411 -12.66 32.36 -6.39
CA CYS A 411 -13.93 32.91 -5.96
C CYS A 411 -14.31 32.23 -4.64
N TYR A 412 -14.91 32.99 -3.73
CA TYR A 412 -15.39 32.51 -2.44
C TYR A 412 -16.90 32.40 -2.51
N GLU A 413 -17.40 31.17 -2.53
CA GLU A 413 -18.82 30.84 -2.62
C GLU A 413 -19.31 30.28 -1.29
N ASP A 414 -20.63 30.40 -1.07
CA ASP A 414 -21.34 29.90 0.12
C ASP A 414 -20.61 30.20 1.43
N THR A 415 -20.13 31.43 1.57
CA THR A 415 -19.31 31.86 2.70
C THR A 415 -20.17 32.10 3.95
N GLU A 416 -19.83 31.39 5.02
CA GLU A 416 -20.31 31.61 6.38
C GLU A 416 -19.13 31.92 7.30
N ALA A 417 -19.38 32.62 8.41
CA ALA A 417 -18.33 32.89 9.39
C ALA A 417 -18.85 32.86 10.83
N ASP A 418 -18.04 32.27 11.70
CA ASP A 418 -18.22 32.26 13.15
C ASP A 418 -17.24 33.26 13.78
N ASP A 419 -17.74 34.15 14.64
CA ASP A 419 -16.88 35.04 15.44
C ASP A 419 -16.32 34.29 16.65
N LEU A 420 -15.00 34.08 16.63
CA LEU A 420 -14.26 33.37 17.68
C LEU A 420 -13.64 34.32 18.71
N THR A 421 -13.81 35.64 18.54
CA THR A 421 -13.22 36.66 19.43
C THR A 421 -13.61 36.43 20.90
N ALA A 422 -14.82 35.90 21.14
CA ALA A 422 -15.33 35.62 22.48
C ALA A 422 -14.90 34.26 23.07
N LEU A 423 -14.19 33.41 22.32
CA LEU A 423 -13.77 32.07 22.77
C LEU A 423 -12.36 32.04 23.38
N HIS A 424 -11.60 33.14 23.28
CA HIS A 424 -10.41 33.37 24.09
C HIS A 424 -10.82 33.78 25.51
N TRP A 425 -11.31 32.81 26.31
CA TRP A 425 -11.36 32.96 27.76
C TRP A 425 -9.98 32.57 28.29
N ASP A 426 -9.35 33.51 29.02
CA ASP A 426 -8.03 33.38 29.66
C ASP A 426 -7.73 32.00 30.29
#